data_AF-A0A2R6DCD3-F1
#
_entry.id   AF-A0A2R6DCD3-F1
#
_cell.length_a   1.000
_cell.length_b   1.000
_cell.length_c   1.000
_cell.angle_alpha   90.00
_cell.angle_beta   90.00
_cell.angle_gamma   90.00
#
_symmetry.space_group_name_H-M   'P 1'
#
loop_
_entity.id
_entity.type
_entity.pdbx_description
1 polymer ?
#
loop_
_entity_poly.entity_id
_entity_poly.type
_entity_poly.pdbx_seq_one_letter_code
_entity_poly.pdbx_strand_id
1 'polypeptide(L)' 'MRVVLDANALMAPVEVDVRLFEELDRLLGEYEAVVPEAVLAELEALSRGAGEAATAASVGADLGRRECEVVEHDAGG' A
#
# COMPACT_ATOMS: atom_id res chain seq x y z
N MET A 1 8.12 -13.22 8.29
CA MET A 1 7.29 -12.31 9.12
C MET A 1 6.23 -11.70 8.22
N ARG A 2 5.01 -11.43 8.69
CA ARG A 2 3.97 -10.84 7.83
C ARG A 2 3.83 -9.34 8.11
N VAL A 3 3.84 -8.52 7.07
CA VAL A 3 3.71 -7.06 7.13
C VAL A 3 2.42 -6.66 6.43
N VAL A 4 1.50 -6.04 7.18
CA VAL A 4 0.24 -5.53 6.64
C VAL A 4 0.45 -4.07 6.27
N LEU A 5 0.24 -3.72 4.99
CA LEU A 5 0.37 -2.35 4.51
C LEU A 5 -1.00 -1.65 4.48
N ASP A 6 -1.02 -0.41 4.95
CA ASP A 6 -2.17 0.49 4.87
C ASP A 6 -2.02 1.46 3.68
N ALA A 7 -3.05 2.29 3.46
CA ALA A 7 -3.05 3.26 2.36
C ALA A 7 -1.90 4.27 2.50
N ASN A 8 -1.65 4.76 3.71
CA ASN A 8 -0.62 5.79 3.95
C ASN A 8 0.79 5.26 3.64
N ALA A 9 1.11 4.04 4.07
CA ALA A 9 2.39 3.40 3.75
C ALA A 9 2.55 3.24 2.23
N LEU A 10 1.49 2.82 1.53
CA LEU A 10 1.51 2.66 0.07
C LEU A 10 1.59 3.98 -0.70
N MET A 11 1.12 5.10 -0.13
CA MET A 11 1.22 6.44 -0.73
C MET A 11 2.56 7.13 -0.44
N ALA A 12 3.30 6.69 0.59
CA ALA A 12 4.58 7.27 1.01
C ALA A 12 5.65 7.44 -0.09
N PRO A 13 5.75 6.57 -1.11
CA PRO A 13 6.70 6.79 -2.21
C PRO A 13 6.50 8.09 -2.97
N VAL A 14 5.26 8.57 -3.06
CA VAL A 14 4.95 9.85 -3.71
C VAL A 14 4.93 10.98 -2.70
N GLU A 15 4.31 10.80 -1.55
CA GLU A 15 4.09 11.89 -0.58
C GLU A 15 5.35 12.30 0.20
N VAL A 16 6.27 11.37 0.46
CA VAL A 16 7.45 11.62 1.29
C VAL A 16 8.76 11.04 0.72
N ASP A 17 8.76 10.64 -0.56
CA ASP A 17 9.93 10.13 -1.30
C ASP A 17 10.60 8.91 -0.62
N VAL A 18 9.78 7.99 -0.10
CA VAL A 18 10.24 6.77 0.57
C VAL A 18 10.14 5.56 -0.36
N ARG A 19 11.26 4.86 -0.55
CA ARG A 19 11.29 3.57 -1.28
C ARG A 19 10.83 2.44 -0.37
N LEU A 20 9.52 2.35 -0.15
CA LEU A 20 8.89 1.51 0.86
C LEU A 20 9.45 0.09 0.94
N PHE A 21 9.44 -0.65 -0.16
CA PHE A 21 9.89 -2.05 -0.18
C PHE A 21 11.40 -2.20 0.02
N GLU A 22 12.22 -1.27 -0.50
CA GLU A 22 13.66 -1.27 -0.22
C GLU A 22 13.94 -1.05 1.28
N GLU A 23 13.17 -0.19 1.94
CA GLU A 23 13.30 0.04 3.38
C GLU A 23 12.80 -1.16 4.21
N LEU A 24 11.73 -1.83 3.79
CA LEU A 24 11.26 -3.06 4.41
C LEU A 24 12.30 -4.19 4.27
N ASP A 25 12.88 -4.37 3.08
CA ASP A 25 13.96 -5.32 2.83
C ASP A 25 15.17 -5.03 3.74
N ARG A 26 15.56 -3.75 3.85
CA ARG A 26 16.68 -3.31 4.70
C ARG A 26 16.43 -3.56 6.19
N LEU A 27 15.19 -3.38 6.66
CA LEU A 27 14.85 -3.45 8.08
C LEU A 27 14.49 -4.86 8.54
N LEU A 28 13.80 -5.63 7.71
CA LEU A 28 13.18 -6.91 8.09
C LEU A 28 13.84 -8.12 7.41
N GLY A 29 14.52 -7.93 6.28
CA GLY A 29 15.03 -9.04 5.47
C GLY A 29 13.87 -9.81 4.82
N GLU A 30 13.59 -11.03 5.29
CA GLU A 30 12.54 -11.88 4.74
C GLU A 30 11.16 -11.57 5.39
N TYR A 31 10.23 -11.07 4.57
CA TYR A 31 8.84 -10.83 4.96
C TYR A 31 7.84 -11.18 3.85
N GLU A 32 6.60 -11.36 4.26
CA GLU A 32 5.43 -11.50 3.39
C GLU A 32 4.62 -10.19 3.49
N ALA A 33 4.61 -9.41 2.42
CA ALA A 33 3.79 -8.20 2.35
C ALA A 33 2.36 -8.58 1.99
N VAL A 34 1.40 -8.06 2.76
CA VAL A 34 -0.01 -8.24 2.48
C VAL A 34 -0.74 -6.91 2.53
N VAL A 35 -1.79 -6.80 1.74
CA VAL A 35 -2.66 -5.62 1.71
C VAL A 35 -4.12 -6.05 1.83
N PRO A 36 -4.91 -5.47 2.76
CA PRO A 36 -6.34 -5.72 2.79
C PRO A 36 -7.02 -5.21 1.50
N GLU A 37 -8.00 -5.95 0.98
CA GLU A 37 -8.78 -5.51 -0.20
C GLU A 37 -9.41 -4.13 0.01
N ALA A 38 -9.88 -3.84 1.23
CA ALA A 38 -10.45 -2.55 1.60
C ALA A 38 -9.46 -1.37 1.40
N VAL A 39 -8.16 -1.60 1.64
CA VAL A 39 -7.12 -0.58 1.44
C VAL A 39 -6.94 -0.29 -0.05
N LEU A 40 -6.96 -1.32 -0.90
CA LEU A 40 -6.90 -1.13 -2.35
C LEU A 40 -8.14 -0.37 -2.87
N ALA A 41 -9.32 -0.69 -2.34
CA ALA A 41 -10.56 0.01 -2.69
C ALA A 41 -10.53 1.49 -2.26
N GLU A 42 -9.96 1.80 -1.11
CA GLU A 42 -9.75 3.18 -0.65
C GLU A 42 -8.78 3.94 -1.56
N LEU A 43 -7.64 3.35 -1.89
CA LEU A 43 -6.66 3.94 -2.82
C LEU A 43 -7.26 4.18 -4.21
N GLU A 44 -8.08 3.26 -4.71
CA GLU A 44 -8.83 3.46 -5.97
C GLU A 44 -9.88 4.57 -5.88
N ALA A 45 -10.45 4.81 -4.70
CA ALA A 45 -11.36 5.92 -4.51
C ALA A 45 -10.63 7.26 -4.50
N LEU A 46 -9.50 7.32 -3.80
CA LEU A 46 -8.64 8.51 -3.70
C LEU A 46 -7.99 8.85 -5.04
N SER A 47 -7.60 7.86 -5.85
CA SER A 47 -6.96 8.07 -7.15
C SER A 47 -7.87 8.75 -8.19
N ARG A 48 -9.19 8.74 -7.97
CA ARG A 48 -10.17 9.49 -8.79
C ARG A 48 -10.20 10.99 -8.48
N GLY A 49 -9.47 11.43 -7.45
CA GLY A 49 -9.31 12.84 -7.11
C GLY A 49 -8.39 13.59 -8.08
N ALA A 50 -7.79 14.67 -7.60
CA ALA A 50 -6.81 15.45 -8.37
C ALA A 50 -5.61 15.83 -7.52
N GLY A 51 -4.49 16.09 -8.20
CA GLY A 51 -3.25 16.54 -7.57
C GLY A 51 -2.40 15.40 -7.00
N GLU A 52 -1.51 15.75 -6.10
CA GLU A 52 -0.47 14.86 -5.58
C GLU A 52 -1.06 13.65 -4.86
N ALA A 53 -2.07 13.85 -4.00
CA ALA A 53 -2.72 12.77 -3.28
C ALA A 53 -3.39 11.73 -4.22
N ALA A 54 -3.98 12.18 -5.34
CA ALA A 54 -4.56 11.26 -6.32
C ALA A 54 -3.47 10.46 -7.06
N THR A 55 -2.34 11.10 -7.39
CA THR A 55 -1.16 10.42 -7.94
C THR A 55 -0.59 9.41 -6.95
N ALA A 56 -0.43 9.81 -5.68
CA ALA A 56 0.06 8.95 -4.60
C ALA A 56 -0.83 7.72 -4.42
N ALA A 57 -2.14 7.92 -4.38
CA ALA A 57 -3.10 6.83 -4.27
C ALA A 57 -3.06 5.89 -5.50
N SER A 58 -2.91 6.44 -6.71
CA SER A 58 -2.79 5.62 -7.92
C SER A 58 -1.52 4.77 -7.93
N VAL A 59 -0.38 5.35 -7.53
CA VAL A 59 0.91 4.63 -7.42
C VAL A 59 0.85 3.61 -6.30
N GLY A 60 0.28 3.98 -5.14
CA GLY A 60 0.11 3.08 -4.01
C GLY A 60 -0.76 1.87 -4.33
N ALA A 61 -1.84 2.05 -5.10
CA ALA A 61 -2.69 0.95 -5.55
C ALA A 61 -1.93 -0.01 -6.49
N ASP A 62 -1.13 0.51 -7.44
CA ASP A 62 -0.30 -0.32 -8.33
C ASP A 62 0.74 -1.12 -7.55
N LEU A 63 1.45 -0.46 -6.63
CA LEU A 63 2.43 -1.10 -5.75
C LEU A 63 1.80 -2.19 -4.89
N GLY A 64 0.67 -1.91 -4.23
CA GLY A 64 -0.04 -2.87 -3.41
C GLY A 64 -0.49 -4.10 -4.21
N ARG A 65 -0.96 -3.92 -5.45
CA ARG A 65 -1.39 -5.02 -6.31
C ARG A 65 -0.23 -5.88 -6.84
N ARG A 66 0.95 -5.29 -7.03
CA ARG A 66 2.11 -5.97 -7.62
C ARG A 66 2.98 -6.68 -6.59
N GLU A 67 3.19 -6.04 -5.45
CA GLU A 67 4.20 -6.45 -4.48
C GLU A 67 3.60 -7.10 -3.23
N CYS A 68 2.26 -7.09 -3.07
CA CYS A 68 1.59 -7.66 -1.88
C CYS A 68 0.60 -8.76 -2.25
N GLU A 69 0.43 -9.72 -1.34
CA GLU A 69 -0.72 -10.62 -1.35
C GLU A 69 -1.97 -9.86 -0.89
N VAL A 70 -3.03 -9.88 -1.71
CA VAL A 70 -4.32 -9.29 -1.34
C VAL A 70 -5.07 -10.24 -0.43
N VAL A 71 -5.50 -9.74 0.71
CA VAL A 71 -6.28 -10.53 1.66
C VAL A 71 -7.63 -9.89 1.97
N GLU A 72 -8.63 -10.75 2.18
CA GLU A 72 -9.92 -10.31 2.66
C GLU A 72 -9.77 -9.68 4.04
N HIS A 73 -10.46 -8.57 4.24
CA HIS A 73 -10.55 -7.97 5.57
C HIS A 73 -11.74 -8.59 6.31
N ASP A 74 -11.48 -9.52 7.22
CA ASP A 74 -12.46 -9.90 8.24
C ASP A 74 -12.54 -8.77 9.27
N ALA A 75 -13.31 -7.73 8.97
CA ALA A 75 -13.93 -6.94 10.03
C ALA A 75 -15.01 -7.83 10.65
N GLY A 76 -14.62 -8.63 11.66
CA GLY A 76 -15.51 -9.58 12.33
C GLY A 76 -16.88 -8.98 12.65
N GLY A 77 -17.92 -9.78 12.38
CA GLY A 77 -19.33 -9.44 12.62
C GLY A 77 -19.79 -9.47 14.08
#